data_AF-A0A8J3U3Y3-F1
#
_entry.id   AF-A0A8J3U3Y3-F1
#
_cell.length_a   1.000
_cell.length_b   1.000
_cell.length_c   1.000
_cell.angle_alpha   90.00
_cell.angle_beta   90.00
_cell.angle_gamma   90.00
#
_symmetry.space_group_name_H-M   'P 1'
#
loop_
_entity.id
_entity.type
_entity.pdbx_description
1 polymer ?
#
loop_
_entity_poly.entity_id
_entity_poly.type
_entity_poly.pdbx_seq_one_letter_code
_entity_poly.pdbx_strand_id
1 'polypeptide(L)' 'MTMDDVEIRDRLREVEAELVRLRESAAAIRQEIGERWDAPTDAAEMATVITNAEQQESLIETLEARRERLLQRLGTS' A
#
# COMPACT_ATOMS: atom_id res chain seq x y z
N MET A 1 14.26 -2.11 26.58
CA MET A 1 14.19 -2.51 25.17
C MET A 1 14.59 -3.96 25.10
N THR A 2 13.61 -4.83 24.87
CA THR A 2 13.82 -6.28 24.74
C THR A 2 14.35 -6.60 23.34
N MET A 3 14.87 -7.82 23.14
CA MET A 3 15.24 -8.28 21.78
C MET A 3 14.01 -8.30 20.86
N ASP A 4 12.86 -8.68 21.41
CA ASP A 4 11.55 -8.65 20.75
C ASP A 4 11.16 -7.24 20.27
N ASP A 5 11.42 -6.19 21.05
CA ASP A 5 11.16 -4.80 20.62
C ASP A 5 11.97 -4.40 19.38
N VAL A 6 13.20 -4.90 19.27
CA VAL A 6 14.08 -4.62 18.12
C VAL A 6 13.53 -5.29 16.87
N GLU A 7 13.18 -6.57 16.97
CA GLU A 7 12.59 -7.33 15.86
C GLU A 7 11.26 -6.72 15.39
N ILE A 8 10.40 -6.30 16.33
CA ILE A 8 9.12 -5.67 16.00
C ILE A 8 9.35 -4.31 15.29
N ARG A 9 10.35 -3.52 15.70
CA ARG A 9 10.70 -2.26 15.03
C ARG A 9 11.30 -2.47 13.64
N ASP A 10 12.11 -3.50 13.45
CA ASP A 10 12.65 -3.84 12.13
C ASP A 10 11.51 -4.24 11.20
N ARG A 11 10.59 -5.09 11.66
CA ARG A 11 9.40 -5.46 10.89
C ARG A 11 8.50 -4.26 10.59
N LEU A 12 8.35 -3.35 11.54
CA LEU A 12 7.60 -2.11 11.34
C LEU A 12 8.22 -1.26 10.23
N ARG A 13 9.55 -1.08 10.23
CA ARG A 13 10.27 -0.35 9.18
C ARG A 13 10.08 -0.98 7.80
N GLU A 14 10.11 -2.31 7.70
CA GLU A 14 9.85 -3.02 6.44
C GLU A 14 8.44 -2.74 5.90
N VAL A 15 7.42 -2.84 6.76
CA VAL A 15 6.02 -2.59 6.40
C VAL A 15 5.80 -1.13 6.01
N GLU A 16 6.40 -0.19 6.74
CA GLU A 16 6.30 1.23 6.41
C GLU A 16 6.98 1.56 5.07
N ALA A 17 8.14 0.98 4.80
CA ALA A 17 8.82 1.14 3.52
C ALA A 17 8.01 0.55 2.35
N GLU A 18 7.34 -0.58 2.56
CA GLU A 18 6.44 -1.18 1.56
C GLU A 18 5.20 -0.33 1.30
N LEU A 19 4.58 0.20 2.36
CA LEU A 19 3.43 1.12 2.25
C LEU A 19 3.77 2.38 1.45
N VAL A 20 4.96 2.96 1.66
CA VAL A 20 5.42 4.13 0.88
C VAL A 20 5.47 3.79 -0.61
N ARG A 21 6.15 2.69 -0.97
CA ARG A 21 6.29 2.28 -2.38
C ARG A 21 4.94 1.98 -3.04
N LEU A 22 4.03 1.32 -2.33
CA LEU A 22 2.70 1.01 -2.87
C LEU A 22 1.85 2.27 -3.08
N ARG A 23 1.90 3.23 -2.15
CA ARG A 23 1.17 4.49 -2.29
C ARG A 23 1.70 5.33 -3.45
N GLU A 24 3.01 5.37 -3.64
CA GLU A 24 3.64 6.02 -4.80
C GLU A 24 3.21 5.36 -6.11
N SER A 25 3.22 4.03 -6.18
CA SER A 25 2.75 3.29 -7.36
C SER A 25 1.26 3.54 -7.66
N ALA A 26 0.40 3.51 -6.63
CA ALA A 26 -1.03 3.78 -6.79
C ALA A 26 -1.31 5.22 -7.23
N ALA A 27 -0.53 6.19 -6.73
CA ALA A 27 -0.62 7.57 -7.18
C ALA A 27 -0.21 7.71 -8.66
N ALA A 28 0.86 7.04 -9.09
CA ALA A 28 1.30 7.05 -10.48
C ALA A 28 0.26 6.44 -11.42
N ILE A 29 -0.35 5.31 -11.05
CA ILE A 29 -1.42 4.67 -11.83
C ILE A 29 -2.63 5.59 -11.95
N ARG A 30 -3.06 6.23 -10.85
CA ARG A 30 -4.18 7.18 -10.90
C ARG A 30 -3.89 8.40 -11.77
N GLN A 31 -2.65 8.88 -11.77
CA GLN A 31 -2.23 9.94 -12.67
C GLN A 31 -2.31 9.50 -14.13
N GLU A 32 -1.80 8.30 -14.47
CA GLU A 32 -1.87 7.74 -15.82
C GLU A 32 -3.32 7.58 -16.30
N ILE A 33 -4.23 7.11 -15.44
CA ILE A 33 -5.68 7.06 -15.75
C ILE A 33 -6.22 8.44 -16.07
N GLY A 34 -5.92 9.43 -15.22
CA GLY A 34 -6.41 10.80 -15.39
C GLY A 34 -5.92 11.44 -16.69
N GLU A 35 -4.66 11.22 -17.05
CA GLU A 35 -4.07 11.70 -18.30
C GLU A 35 -4.66 11.00 -19.54
N ARG A 36 -5.06 9.72 -19.42
CA ARG A 36 -5.69 8.96 -20.50
C ARG A 36 -7.20 9.11 -20.60
N TRP A 37 -7.85 9.75 -19.64
CA TRP A 37 -9.31 9.87 -19.58
C TRP A 37 -9.92 10.57 -20.82
N ASP A 38 -9.20 11.54 -21.41
CA ASP A 38 -9.60 12.25 -22.63
C ASP A 38 -9.17 11.53 -23.93
N ALA A 39 -8.46 10.41 -23.84
CA ALA A 39 -8.10 9.58 -24.99
C ALA A 39 -9.16 8.49 -25.23
N PRO A 40 -9.42 8.07 -26.49
CA PRO A 40 -10.25 6.93 -26.78
C PRO A 40 -9.58 5.65 -26.25
N THR A 41 -9.85 5.33 -24.98
CA THR A 41 -9.34 4.15 -24.27
C THR A 41 -10.39 3.04 -24.33
N ASP A 42 -9.96 1.81 -24.64
CA ASP A 42 -10.87 0.65 -24.67
C ASP A 42 -11.44 0.38 -23.27
N ALA A 43 -12.73 0.03 -23.19
CA ALA A 43 -13.40 -0.31 -21.93
C ALA A 43 -12.73 -1.48 -21.21
N ALA A 44 -12.13 -2.43 -21.96
CA ALA A 44 -11.37 -3.53 -21.38
C ALA A 44 -10.05 -3.08 -20.73
N GLU A 45 -9.38 -2.09 -21.33
CA GLU A 45 -8.17 -1.48 -20.76
C GLU A 45 -8.52 -0.72 -19.47
N MET A 46 -9.58 0.08 -19.50
CA MET A 46 -10.07 0.79 -18.32
C MET A 46 -10.45 -0.14 -17.16
N ALA A 47 -11.16 -1.24 -17.45
CA ALA A 47 -11.52 -2.24 -16.45
C ALA A 47 -10.28 -2.87 -15.80
N THR A 48 -9.25 -3.19 -16.60
CA THR A 48 -7.98 -3.75 -16.10
C THR A 48 -7.29 -2.79 -15.14
N VAL A 49 -7.26 -1.50 -15.48
CA VAL A 49 -6.60 -0.49 -14.64
C VAL A 49 -7.37 -0.27 -13.33
N ILE A 50 -8.70 -0.24 -13.37
CA ILE A 50 -9.54 -0.15 -12.17
C ILE A 50 -9.30 -1.35 -11.24
N THR A 51 -9.35 -2.58 -11.78
CA THR A 51 -9.10 -3.78 -11.00
C THR A 51 -7.69 -3.78 -10.36
N ASN A 52 -6.67 -3.30 -11.07
CA ASN A 52 -5.34 -3.17 -10.51
C ASN A 52 -5.28 -2.14 -9.37
N ALA A 53 -5.98 -1.01 -9.50
CA ALA A 53 -6.08 -0.01 -8.44
C ALA A 53 -6.77 -0.57 -7.18
N GLU A 54 -7.89 -1.28 -7.35
CA GLU A 54 -8.61 -1.94 -6.24
C GLU A 54 -7.75 -2.98 -5.52
N GLN A 55 -6.97 -3.77 -6.28
CA GLN A 55 -6.03 -4.74 -5.69
C GLN A 55 -4.92 -4.06 -4.88
N GLN A 56 -4.39 -2.94 -5.37
CA GLN A 56 -3.38 -2.17 -4.64
C GLN A 56 -3.95 -1.57 -3.36
N GLU A 57 -5.18 -1.06 -3.38
CA GLU A 57 -5.86 -0.53 -2.20
C GLU A 57 -6.06 -1.62 -1.14
N SER A 58 -6.53 -2.81 -1.53
CA SER A 58 -6.69 -3.95 -0.62
C SER A 58 -5.35 -4.39 0.03
N LEU A 59 -4.26 -4.35 -0.73
CA LEU A 59 -2.92 -4.65 -0.20
C LEU A 59 -2.45 -3.59 0.80
N ILE A 60 -2.70 -2.31 0.51
CA ILE A 60 -2.39 -1.18 1.41
C ILE A 60 -3.13 -1.35 2.74
N GLU A 61 -4.44 -1.63 2.71
CA GLU A 61 -5.25 -1.85 3.92
C GLU A 61 -4.70 -3.00 4.77
N THR A 62 -4.29 -4.09 4.12
CA THR A 62 -3.70 -5.26 4.81
C THR A 62 -2.38 -4.89 5.52
N LEU A 63 -1.54 -4.10 4.86
CA LEU A 63 -0.26 -3.64 5.42
C LEU A 63 -0.47 -2.61 6.54
N GLU A 64 -1.47 -1.74 6.43
CA GLU A 64 -1.84 -0.79 7.49
C GLU A 64 -2.34 -1.52 8.75
N ALA A 65 -3.20 -2.53 8.59
CA ALA A 65 -3.66 -3.36 9.70
C ALA A 65 -2.48 -4.09 10.37
N ARG A 66 -1.50 -4.56 9.58
CA ARG A 66 -0.28 -5.16 10.11
C ARG A 66 0.57 -4.15 10.88
N ARG A 67 0.74 -2.94 10.33
CA ARG A 67 1.45 -1.83 10.98
C ARG A 67 0.84 -1.51 12.34
N GLU A 68 -0.48 -1.39 12.40
CA GLU A 68 -1.20 -1.08 13.63
C GLU A 68 -0.98 -2.17 14.70
N ARG A 69 -1.06 -3.45 14.33
CA ARG A 69 -0.77 -4.56 15.25
C ARG A 69 0.65 -4.53 15.79
N LEU A 70 1.65 -4.18 14.97
CA LEU A 70 3.05 -4.05 15.41
C LEU A 70 3.22 -2.88 16.39
N LEU A 71 2.56 -1.74 16.12
CA LEU A 71 2.57 -0.58 17.03
C LEU A 71 1.89 -0.90 18.37
N GLN A 72 0.75 -1.60 18.35
CA GLN A 72 0.08 -2.03 19.57
C GLN A 72 0.99 -2.93 20.42
N ARG A 73 1.73 -3.86 19.79
CA ARG A 73 2.69 -4.72 20.50
C ARG A 73 3.84 -3.91 21.12
N LEU A 74 4.38 -2.89 20.44
CA LEU A 74 5.41 -2.01 21.00
C LEU A 74 4.91 -1.12 22.14
N GLY A 75 3.62 -0.74 22.14
CA GLY A 75 3.01 0.02 23.23
C GLY A 75 2.57 -0.84 24.42
N THR A 76 2.51 -2.16 24.24
CA THR A 76 2.12 -3.13 25.28
C THR A 76 3.34 -3.86 25.86
N SER A 77 4.53 -3.69 25.28
CA SER A 77 5.79 -4.33 25.71
C SER A 77 6.63 -3.46 26.63
#